data_AF-A0A9C6TQS5-F1
#
_entry.id   AF-A0A9C6TQS5-F1
#
_cell.length_a   1.000
_cell.length_b   1.000
_cell.length_c   1.000
_cell.angle_alpha   90.00
_cell.angle_beta   90.00
_cell.angle_gamma   90.00
#
_symmetry.space_group_name_H-M   'P 1'
#
loop_
_entity.id
_entity.type
_entity.pdbx_description
1 polymer ?
#
loop_
_entity_poly.entity_id
_entity_poly.type
_entity_poly.pdbx_seq_one_letter_code
_entity_poly.pdbx_strand_id
1 'polypeptide(L)'
;MKSFQRDFRVPSTGMVLPLRANWSSLDGVDGEEKENATKFEFQRCLLASKLIALLDLCREKEGMVADKNQRYLLVLTPERICGIDSMKLITPEEEETVNWENLPPFPFDFSVDLPRICMYALELDSKIHLVGGRQYYFPYHPRHHGAFQFSKKVFELDLDKKEVEESKSIDDAPTDFDTQFTTCYKVRSDYYFIETGGFAPVEHPPHYFSVLRSGTKVWECLPDAPGHPDIWSGSWVVNNSWFDFYGKLYLRLCLNDGRVFIHYYDTDNPHKGWTKSEGDNSFTGSFCVPVGSDGQRHFFHPTVHIPDLVDPGKYLALSCERIGGKKVICAFQVDELGVLIFQRLDGCLDRMPSFYRELDSMISCNCEKTPVLVDLDGKGTFLVMLPGFAKGRIQVVCMLVLQVIAKKVVSHPSRILRRSVRSPMECDFLDWKVLSMHMYSMKEVIEDWSTVSIFPGIPCDEATVYEVPRRGKRKYSQI
;
A
#
# COMPACT_ATOMS: atom_id res chain seq x y z
N MET A 1 -59.00 -20.19 -37.30
CA MET A 1 -58.69 -19.78 -38.69
C MET A 1 -58.15 -18.36 -38.64
N LYS A 2 -56.90 -18.17 -39.12
CA LYS A 2 -56.30 -17.01 -39.83
C LYS A 2 -56.62 -15.57 -39.33
N SER A 3 -55.71 -14.60 -39.24
CA SER A 3 -54.30 -14.49 -39.65
C SER A 3 -53.77 -13.06 -39.36
N PHE A 4 -52.51 -12.97 -38.92
CA PHE A 4 -51.38 -12.12 -39.38
C PHE A 4 -51.40 -10.57 -39.44
N GLN A 5 -50.21 -10.03 -39.05
CA GLN A 5 -49.48 -8.81 -39.48
C GLN A 5 -49.82 -7.44 -38.85
N ARG A 6 -48.88 -6.52 -38.58
CA ARG A 6 -47.40 -6.48 -38.39
C ARG A 6 -47.06 -5.01 -37.99
N ASP A 7 -45.94 -4.84 -37.30
CA ASP A 7 -44.98 -3.71 -37.34
C ASP A 7 -45.12 -2.39 -36.54
N PHE A 8 -44.22 -2.31 -35.53
CA PHE A 8 -43.16 -1.30 -35.25
C PHE A 8 -43.48 0.18 -34.92
N ARG A 9 -43.09 0.64 -33.71
CA ARG A 9 -41.76 1.22 -33.34
C ARG A 9 -41.70 1.61 -31.85
N VAL A 10 -40.50 1.50 -31.25
CA VAL A 10 -40.11 1.94 -29.88
C VAL A 10 -39.15 3.15 -29.99
N PRO A 11 -39.06 4.04 -28.98
CA PRO A 11 -37.88 4.11 -28.08
C PRO A 11 -38.27 4.32 -26.58
N SER A 12 -37.94 3.43 -25.61
CA SER A 12 -36.74 3.33 -24.74
C SER A 12 -36.38 4.63 -23.97
N THR A 13 -36.17 4.71 -22.65
CA THR A 13 -35.77 3.73 -21.60
C THR A 13 -35.84 4.40 -20.22
N GLY A 14 -36.16 3.65 -19.16
CA GLY A 14 -36.06 4.10 -17.76
C GLY A 14 -36.98 3.33 -16.81
N MET A 15 -36.83 1.99 -16.75
CA MET A 15 -37.72 1.12 -15.97
C MET A 15 -37.29 1.05 -14.50
N VAL A 16 -37.95 1.86 -13.68
CA VAL A 16 -38.28 1.52 -12.30
C VAL A 16 -39.28 0.37 -12.37
N LEU A 17 -38.97 -0.80 -11.80
CA LEU A 17 -40.02 -1.75 -11.43
C LEU A 17 -40.25 -1.73 -9.91
N PRO A 18 -41.46 -1.32 -9.47
CA PRO A 18 -41.78 -1.13 -8.07
C PRO A 18 -42.25 -2.43 -7.40
N LEU A 19 -41.88 -2.54 -6.13
CA LEU A 19 -42.66 -3.24 -5.12
C LEU A 19 -44.06 -2.62 -5.04
N ARG A 20 -45.05 -3.23 -5.70
CA ARG A 20 -46.47 -3.10 -5.35
C ARG A 20 -47.16 -4.45 -5.54
N ALA A 21 -47.43 -5.10 -4.42
CA ALA A 21 -48.37 -6.21 -4.38
C ALA A 21 -49.79 -5.65 -4.61
N ASN A 22 -50.38 -5.92 -5.78
CA ASN A 22 -51.81 -5.74 -6.01
C ASN A 22 -52.53 -7.01 -5.56
N TRP A 23 -52.90 -7.06 -4.29
CA TRP A 23 -53.81 -8.05 -3.71
C TRP A 23 -55.27 -7.68 -4.00
N SER A 24 -55.65 -7.59 -5.26
CA SER A 24 -57.01 -7.22 -5.65
C SER A 24 -57.50 -8.03 -6.84
N SER A 25 -57.47 -9.36 -6.73
CA SER A 25 -58.28 -10.27 -7.57
C SER A 25 -58.09 -11.76 -7.20
N LEU A 26 -58.17 -12.11 -5.91
CA LEU A 26 -58.26 -13.51 -5.48
C LEU A 26 -59.35 -13.69 -4.43
N ASP A 27 -60.52 -13.09 -4.69
CA ASP A 27 -61.79 -13.58 -4.15
C ASP A 27 -62.31 -14.64 -5.12
N GLY A 28 -62.24 -15.91 -4.71
CA GLY A 28 -62.80 -17.04 -5.46
C GLY A 28 -61.81 -18.08 -5.97
N VAL A 29 -60.73 -18.39 -5.24
CA VAL A 29 -59.84 -19.53 -5.53
C VAL A 29 -59.55 -20.31 -4.26
N ASP A 30 -59.76 -21.63 -4.32
CA ASP A 30 -59.66 -22.60 -3.23
C ASP A 30 -58.33 -22.52 -2.45
N GLY A 31 -58.41 -22.77 -1.13
CA GLY A 31 -57.29 -22.61 -0.20
C GLY A 31 -56.02 -23.39 -0.56
N GLU A 32 -56.16 -24.54 -1.24
CA GLU A 32 -55.05 -25.37 -1.72
C GLU A 32 -54.28 -24.72 -2.89
N GLU A 33 -54.93 -23.99 -3.79
CA GLU A 33 -54.25 -23.32 -4.92
C GLU A 33 -53.50 -22.07 -4.47
N LYS A 34 -54.01 -21.33 -3.47
CA LYS A 34 -53.27 -20.22 -2.84
C LYS A 34 -52.03 -20.69 -2.09
N GLU A 35 -52.13 -21.82 -1.38
CA GLU A 35 -51.01 -22.41 -0.65
C GLU A 35 -49.94 -22.95 -1.61
N ASN A 36 -50.35 -23.60 -2.70
CA ASN A 36 -49.42 -24.05 -3.74
C ASN A 36 -48.76 -22.87 -4.49
N ALA A 37 -49.50 -21.79 -4.79
CA ALA A 37 -48.95 -20.60 -5.43
C ALA A 37 -47.93 -19.88 -4.53
N THR A 38 -48.21 -19.72 -3.24
CA THR A 38 -47.27 -19.13 -2.27
C THR A 38 -46.05 -20.01 -2.05
N LYS A 39 -46.21 -21.34 -2.05
CA LYS A 39 -45.07 -22.28 -1.96
C LYS A 39 -44.19 -22.23 -3.20
N PHE A 40 -44.78 -22.09 -4.39
CA PHE A 40 -44.06 -21.94 -5.66
C PHE A 40 -43.33 -20.60 -5.75
N GLU A 41 -43.95 -19.53 -5.27
CA GLU A 41 -43.35 -18.20 -5.22
C GLU A 41 -42.22 -18.11 -4.18
N PHE A 42 -42.39 -18.75 -3.01
CA PHE A 42 -41.33 -18.90 -2.02
C PHE A 42 -40.15 -19.73 -2.55
N GLN A 43 -40.41 -20.83 -3.26
CA GLN A 43 -39.37 -21.62 -3.92
C GLN A 43 -38.65 -20.83 -5.02
N ARG A 44 -39.36 -20.02 -5.80
CA ARG A 44 -38.75 -19.09 -6.78
C ARG A 44 -37.89 -18.02 -6.11
N CYS A 45 -38.35 -17.42 -5.01
CA CYS A 45 -37.57 -16.44 -4.26
C CYS A 45 -36.35 -17.08 -3.59
N LEU A 46 -36.47 -18.30 -3.09
CA LEU A 46 -35.35 -19.06 -2.52
C LEU A 46 -34.34 -19.47 -3.60
N LEU A 47 -34.82 -19.88 -4.79
CA LEU A 47 -33.96 -20.16 -5.95
C LEU A 47 -33.29 -18.90 -6.47
N ALA A 48 -34.00 -17.77 -6.55
CA ALA A 48 -33.44 -16.49 -6.96
C ALA A 48 -32.42 -15.97 -5.93
N SER A 49 -32.69 -16.12 -4.63
CA SER A 49 -31.73 -15.78 -3.56
C SER A 49 -30.52 -16.70 -3.58
N LYS A 50 -30.70 -18.01 -3.80
CA LYS A 50 -29.58 -18.95 -4.00
C LYS A 50 -28.81 -18.67 -5.28
N LEU A 51 -29.48 -18.23 -6.36
CA LEU A 51 -28.85 -17.87 -7.63
C LEU A 51 -28.10 -16.54 -7.50
N ILE A 52 -28.62 -15.57 -6.76
CA ILE A 52 -27.92 -14.32 -6.42
C ILE A 52 -26.73 -14.64 -5.52
N ALA A 53 -26.88 -15.48 -4.49
CA ALA A 53 -25.78 -15.93 -3.66
C ALA A 53 -24.75 -16.74 -4.46
N LEU A 54 -25.17 -17.56 -5.44
CA LEU A 54 -24.25 -18.26 -6.36
C LEU A 54 -23.60 -17.31 -7.35
N LEU A 55 -24.31 -16.28 -7.83
CA LEU A 55 -23.76 -15.24 -8.71
C LEU A 55 -22.84 -14.30 -7.93
N ASP A 56 -23.07 -14.07 -6.65
CA ASP A 56 -22.20 -13.34 -5.75
C ASP A 56 -20.99 -14.19 -5.36
N LEU A 57 -21.15 -15.50 -5.13
CA LEU A 57 -20.05 -16.45 -4.91
C LEU A 57 -19.23 -16.69 -6.20
N CYS A 58 -19.90 -16.69 -7.36
CA CYS A 58 -19.27 -16.74 -8.68
C CYS A 58 -18.63 -15.39 -9.02
N ARG A 59 -19.17 -14.24 -8.59
CA ARG A 59 -18.53 -12.92 -8.69
C ARG A 59 -17.41 -12.72 -7.67
N GLU A 60 -17.45 -13.38 -6.53
CA GLU A 60 -16.33 -13.46 -5.59
C GLU A 60 -15.22 -14.36 -6.16
N LYS A 61 -15.56 -15.41 -6.91
CA LYS A 61 -14.57 -16.24 -7.63
C LYS A 61 -14.09 -15.64 -8.96
N GLU A 62 -14.94 -14.96 -9.70
CA GLU A 62 -14.61 -14.26 -10.97
C GLU A 62 -14.00 -12.88 -10.70
N GLY A 63 -14.26 -12.28 -9.53
CA GLY A 63 -13.63 -11.06 -9.01
C GLY A 63 -12.34 -11.32 -8.24
N MET A 64 -11.91 -12.57 -8.12
CA MET A 64 -10.60 -13.00 -7.62
C MET A 64 -9.71 -13.61 -8.72
N VAL A 65 -9.95 -13.27 -9.98
CA VAL A 65 -8.86 -13.33 -10.96
C VAL A 65 -8.04 -12.05 -10.74
N ALA A 66 -7.27 -12.03 -9.66
CA ALA A 66 -6.17 -11.10 -9.53
C ALA A 66 -5.30 -11.31 -10.77
N ASP A 67 -5.00 -10.23 -11.49
CA ASP A 67 -4.11 -10.32 -12.65
C ASP A 67 -2.80 -11.02 -12.23
N LYS A 68 -2.14 -11.76 -13.13
CA LYS A 68 -1.05 -12.70 -12.76
C LYS A 68 0.02 -12.11 -11.80
N ASN A 69 0.29 -10.80 -11.88
CA ASN A 69 1.25 -10.11 -11.01
C ASN A 69 0.64 -9.58 -9.70
N GLN A 70 -0.67 -9.29 -9.66
CA GLN A 70 -1.41 -8.97 -8.42
C GLN A 70 -1.51 -10.18 -7.49
N ARG A 71 -1.29 -11.38 -8.05
CA ARG A 71 -1.25 -12.64 -7.32
C ARG A 71 -0.04 -12.76 -6.40
N TYR A 72 1.08 -12.08 -6.66
CA TYR A 72 2.31 -12.28 -5.91
C TYR A 72 2.66 -11.10 -5.01
N LEU A 73 2.80 -11.39 -3.72
CA LEU A 73 3.59 -10.57 -2.80
C LEU A 73 5.07 -10.83 -3.08
N LEU A 74 5.79 -9.80 -3.53
CA LEU A 74 7.23 -9.89 -3.74
C LEU A 74 7.98 -9.37 -2.52
N VAL A 75 8.94 -10.17 -2.07
CA VAL A 75 9.84 -9.87 -0.97
C VAL A 75 11.25 -9.82 -1.54
N LEU A 76 11.89 -8.66 -1.47
CA LEU A 76 13.29 -8.51 -1.85
C LEU A 76 14.18 -8.60 -0.62
N THR A 77 15.18 -9.45 -0.73
CA THR A 77 16.32 -9.55 0.16
C THR A 77 17.53 -8.92 -0.54
N PRO A 78 18.67 -8.74 0.15
CA PRO A 78 19.87 -8.25 -0.52
C PRO A 78 20.27 -9.10 -1.72
N GLU A 79 20.04 -10.41 -1.72
CA GLU A 79 20.55 -11.32 -2.74
C GLU A 79 19.47 -12.01 -3.58
N ARG A 80 18.19 -11.93 -3.17
CA ARG A 80 17.12 -12.74 -3.78
C ARG A 80 15.83 -11.95 -3.91
N ILE A 81 15.03 -12.33 -4.90
CA ILE A 81 13.63 -11.96 -5.02
C ILE A 81 12.76 -13.21 -4.83
N CYS A 82 11.89 -13.14 -3.84
CA CYS A 82 10.98 -14.22 -3.50
C CYS A 82 9.54 -13.79 -3.76
N GLY A 83 8.71 -14.70 -4.25
CA GLY A 83 7.29 -14.45 -4.47
C GLY A 83 6.41 -15.39 -3.66
N ILE A 84 5.29 -14.86 -3.17
CA ILE A 84 4.27 -15.62 -2.44
C ILE A 84 2.93 -15.33 -3.06
N ASP A 85 2.19 -16.38 -3.42
CA ASP A 85 0.80 -16.27 -3.85
C ASP A 85 -0.03 -15.69 -2.70
N SER A 86 -0.52 -14.45 -2.86
CA SER A 86 -1.26 -13.71 -1.84
C SER A 86 -2.51 -14.46 -1.38
N MET A 87 -3.09 -15.30 -2.25
CA MET A 87 -4.24 -16.15 -1.92
C MET A 87 -3.92 -17.22 -0.88
N LYS A 88 -2.66 -17.65 -0.76
CA LYS A 88 -2.22 -18.61 0.27
C LYS A 88 -2.08 -17.99 1.65
N LEU A 89 -2.07 -16.67 1.74
CA LEU A 89 -1.92 -15.94 3.00
C LEU A 89 -3.25 -15.86 3.77
N ILE A 90 -4.37 -15.94 3.06
CA ILE A 90 -5.72 -15.87 3.63
C ILE A 90 -6.25 -17.30 3.83
N THR A 91 -5.69 -18.02 4.79
CA THR A 91 -6.15 -19.36 5.17
C THR A 91 -6.76 -19.36 6.57
N PRO A 92 -7.81 -20.17 6.82
CA PRO A 92 -8.36 -20.33 8.17
C PRO A 92 -7.25 -20.76 9.13
N GLU A 93 -7.21 -20.16 10.32
CA GLU A 93 -6.33 -20.64 11.38
C GLU A 93 -6.83 -21.99 11.88
N GLU A 94 -5.92 -22.96 11.99
CA GLU A 94 -6.12 -24.12 12.83
C GLU A 94 -5.56 -23.78 14.23
N GLU A 95 -6.37 -23.96 15.29
CA GLU A 95 -5.93 -23.71 16.66
C GLU A 95 -4.86 -24.73 17.06
N GLU A 96 -3.59 -24.41 16.80
CA GLU A 96 -2.45 -25.18 17.27
C GLU A 96 -1.57 -24.33 18.20
N THR A 97 -1.12 -24.93 19.30
CA THR A 97 -0.10 -24.32 20.15
C THR A 97 1.20 -24.15 19.35
N VAL A 98 1.70 -22.91 19.27
CA VAL A 98 2.92 -22.58 18.52
C VAL A 98 4.13 -23.35 19.06
N ASN A 99 4.58 -24.34 18.31
CA ASN A 99 5.83 -25.03 18.56
C ASN A 99 6.96 -24.42 17.71
N TRP A 100 7.76 -23.56 18.34
CA TRP A 100 8.87 -22.84 17.70
C TRP A 100 9.89 -23.72 16.99
N GLU A 101 10.05 -24.98 17.43
CA GLU A 101 11.02 -25.93 16.87
C GLU A 101 10.49 -26.62 15.61
N ASN A 102 9.18 -26.59 15.39
CA ASN A 102 8.50 -27.26 14.28
C ASN A 102 7.68 -26.29 13.42
N LEU A 103 8.02 -25.00 13.40
CA LEU A 103 7.33 -24.04 12.54
C LEU A 103 7.52 -24.40 11.06
N PRO A 104 6.45 -24.37 10.24
CA PRO A 104 6.57 -24.59 8.81
C PRO A 104 7.51 -23.56 8.18
N PRO A 105 8.26 -23.92 7.12
CA PRO A 105 9.05 -22.95 6.39
C PRO A 105 8.14 -21.87 5.80
N PHE A 106 8.66 -20.65 5.69
CA PHE A 106 7.93 -19.55 5.07
C PHE A 106 7.51 -19.90 3.63
N PRO A 107 6.25 -19.62 3.22
CA PRO A 107 5.63 -20.28 2.08
C PRO A 107 5.97 -19.59 0.74
N PHE A 108 7.26 -19.47 0.43
CA PHE A 108 7.70 -18.95 -0.87
C PHE A 108 7.29 -19.89 -2.01
N ASP A 109 6.59 -19.36 -3.00
CA ASP A 109 6.24 -20.05 -4.25
C ASP A 109 7.42 -20.13 -5.22
N PHE A 110 8.30 -19.13 -5.13
CA PHE A 110 9.58 -19.09 -5.82
C PHE A 110 10.57 -18.24 -5.05
N SER A 111 11.84 -18.53 -5.28
CA SER A 111 12.97 -17.75 -4.78
C SER A 111 14.06 -17.79 -5.84
N VAL A 112 14.40 -16.63 -6.37
CA VAL A 112 15.34 -16.47 -7.48
C VAL A 112 16.47 -15.56 -7.03
N ASP A 113 17.70 -15.95 -7.36
CA ASP A 113 18.88 -15.14 -7.04
C ASP A 113 18.87 -13.88 -7.90
N LEU A 114 19.11 -12.73 -7.26
CA LEU A 114 19.24 -11.48 -7.97
C LEU A 114 20.59 -11.46 -8.71
N PRO A 115 20.61 -11.00 -9.97
CA PRO A 115 21.87 -10.83 -10.71
C PRO A 115 22.83 -9.85 -10.03
N ARG A 116 22.29 -8.90 -9.27
CA ARG A 116 23.01 -7.90 -8.47
C ARG A 116 22.36 -7.83 -7.10
N ILE A 117 23.13 -7.49 -6.09
CA ILE A 117 22.56 -7.37 -4.76
C ILE A 117 21.90 -6.00 -4.57
N CYS A 118 20.93 -5.92 -3.65
CA CYS A 118 20.27 -4.66 -3.24
C CYS A 118 19.59 -3.91 -4.42
N MET A 119 18.97 -4.66 -5.35
CA MET A 119 18.21 -4.10 -6.47
C MET A 119 16.81 -3.65 -6.05
N TYR A 120 16.19 -2.76 -6.83
CA TYR A 120 14.75 -2.46 -6.73
C TYR A 120 13.94 -3.29 -7.71
N ALA A 121 12.72 -3.67 -7.33
CA ALA A 121 11.72 -4.19 -8.24
C ALA A 121 10.69 -3.09 -8.58
N LEU A 122 10.47 -2.85 -9.86
CA LEU A 122 9.52 -1.87 -10.39
C LEU A 122 8.53 -2.58 -11.31
N GLU A 123 7.27 -2.18 -11.27
CA GLU A 123 6.25 -2.65 -12.20
C GLU A 123 6.08 -1.61 -13.32
N LEU A 124 6.39 -2.02 -14.54
CA LEU A 124 6.22 -1.22 -15.75
C LEU A 124 5.71 -2.13 -16.86
N ASP A 125 4.72 -1.67 -17.64
CA ASP A 125 4.12 -2.44 -18.74
C ASP A 125 3.77 -3.88 -18.37
N SER A 126 3.17 -4.07 -17.19
CA SER A 126 2.78 -5.39 -16.69
C SER A 126 3.95 -6.38 -16.48
N LYS A 127 5.18 -5.86 -16.37
CA LYS A 127 6.40 -6.63 -16.13
C LYS A 127 7.12 -6.10 -14.89
N ILE A 128 7.88 -6.99 -14.24
CA ILE A 128 8.70 -6.63 -13.08
C ILE A 128 10.12 -6.41 -13.56
N HIS A 129 10.56 -5.16 -13.53
CA HIS A 129 11.91 -4.74 -13.85
C HIS A 129 12.74 -4.65 -12.59
N LEU A 130 13.93 -5.24 -12.63
CA LEU A 130 14.93 -5.12 -11.58
C LEU A 130 15.98 -4.10 -12.01
N VAL A 131 16.15 -3.05 -11.22
CA VAL A 131 17.05 -1.93 -11.55
C VAL A 131 18.05 -1.64 -10.43
N GLY A 132 19.19 -1.10 -10.83
CA GLY A 132 20.27 -0.70 -9.93
C GLY A 132 20.97 -1.88 -9.26
N GLY A 133 21.36 -1.68 -8.00
CA GLY A 133 22.08 -2.64 -7.21
C GLY A 133 23.59 -2.60 -7.46
N ARG A 134 24.31 -3.47 -6.77
CA ARG A 134 25.77 -3.50 -6.79
C ARG A 134 26.32 -4.91 -6.95
N GLN A 135 27.57 -4.97 -7.35
CA GLN A 135 28.37 -6.18 -7.46
C GLN A 135 29.62 -6.01 -6.59
N TYR A 136 29.80 -6.90 -5.62
CA TYR A 136 31.05 -6.93 -4.85
C TYR A 136 32.19 -7.52 -5.68
N TYR A 137 33.40 -7.02 -5.47
CA TYR A 137 34.61 -7.62 -6.05
C TYR A 137 34.96 -8.98 -5.39
N PHE A 138 34.35 -9.28 -4.24
CA PHE A 138 34.52 -10.51 -3.46
C PHE A 138 33.14 -11.07 -3.05
N PRO A 139 33.03 -12.34 -2.64
CA PRO A 139 31.76 -12.87 -2.13
C PRO A 139 31.18 -11.99 -1.03
N TYR A 140 29.86 -11.77 -1.07
CA TYR A 140 29.18 -10.95 -0.07
C TYR A 140 29.41 -11.52 1.33
N HIS A 141 29.83 -10.66 2.25
CA HIS A 141 29.83 -10.98 3.67
C HIS A 141 28.88 -10.01 4.37
N PRO A 142 27.83 -10.48 5.08
CA PRO A 142 26.83 -9.61 5.72
C PRO A 142 27.44 -8.57 6.68
N ARG A 143 28.64 -8.85 7.20
CA ARG A 143 29.38 -8.01 8.16
C ARG A 143 30.48 -7.13 7.56
N HIS A 144 30.78 -7.26 6.26
CA HIS A 144 31.82 -6.47 5.60
C HIS A 144 31.32 -5.94 4.26
N HIS A 145 31.07 -4.63 4.21
CA HIS A 145 30.93 -3.93 2.93
C HIS A 145 32.31 -3.85 2.28
N GLY A 146 32.69 -4.90 1.55
CA GLY A 146 33.88 -4.90 0.71
C GLY A 146 33.78 -3.84 -0.39
N ALA A 147 34.84 -3.66 -1.18
CA ALA A 147 34.75 -2.82 -2.37
C ALA A 147 33.70 -3.40 -3.33
N PHE A 148 32.88 -2.53 -3.90
CA PHE A 148 31.82 -2.89 -4.84
C PHE A 148 31.77 -1.90 -6.01
N GLN A 149 31.12 -2.33 -7.09
CA GLN A 149 30.78 -1.50 -8.22
C GLN A 149 29.25 -1.49 -8.40
N PHE A 150 28.68 -0.31 -8.64
CA PHE A 150 27.27 -0.21 -8.99
C PHE A 150 26.99 -0.77 -10.39
N SER A 151 25.76 -1.23 -10.58
CA SER A 151 25.31 -1.73 -11.87
C SER A 151 24.15 -0.87 -12.38
N LYS A 152 24.29 -0.40 -13.62
CA LYS A 152 23.22 0.29 -14.34
C LYS A 152 22.35 -0.64 -15.18
N LYS A 153 22.72 -1.92 -15.22
CA LYS A 153 22.00 -2.94 -15.98
C LYS A 153 20.59 -3.11 -15.45
N VAL A 154 19.68 -3.33 -16.39
CA VAL A 154 18.28 -3.60 -16.14
C VAL A 154 18.03 -5.07 -16.39
N PHE A 155 17.24 -5.69 -15.53
CA PHE A 155 16.81 -7.07 -15.68
C PHE A 155 15.29 -7.13 -15.61
N GLU A 156 14.72 -8.22 -16.10
CA GLU A 156 13.30 -8.50 -16.05
C GLU A 156 13.08 -9.85 -15.38
N LEU A 157 12.12 -9.90 -14.45
CA LEU A 157 11.67 -11.14 -13.81
C LEU A 157 10.53 -11.73 -14.63
N ASP A 158 10.76 -12.92 -15.20
CA ASP A 158 9.72 -13.75 -15.80
C ASP A 158 9.07 -14.59 -14.70
N LEU A 159 7.83 -14.27 -14.33
CA LEU A 159 7.09 -14.98 -13.28
C LEU A 159 6.65 -16.40 -13.69
N ASP A 160 6.48 -16.66 -14.99
CA ASP A 160 6.05 -17.97 -15.48
C ASP A 160 7.24 -18.96 -15.44
N LYS A 161 8.43 -18.50 -15.85
CA LYS A 161 9.67 -19.30 -15.77
C LYS A 161 10.34 -19.25 -14.40
N LYS A 162 10.06 -18.20 -13.60
CA LYS A 162 10.75 -17.89 -12.35
C LYS A 162 12.24 -17.69 -12.57
N GLU A 163 12.57 -16.90 -13.58
CA GLU A 163 13.94 -16.61 -14.01
C GLU A 163 14.12 -15.11 -14.22
N VAL A 164 15.36 -14.65 -14.07
CA VAL A 164 15.73 -13.24 -14.30
C VAL A 164 16.62 -13.17 -15.53
N GLU A 165 16.23 -12.34 -16.50
CA GLU A 165 16.97 -12.15 -17.75
C GLU A 165 17.39 -10.67 -17.88
N GLU A 166 18.55 -10.42 -18.50
CA GLU A 166 18.99 -9.05 -18.79
C GLU A 166 18.07 -8.41 -19.85
N SER A 167 17.60 -7.21 -19.56
CA SER A 167 16.66 -6.48 -20.42
C SER A 167 17.28 -5.16 -20.90
N LYS A 168 16.93 -4.78 -22.13
CA LYS A 168 17.28 -3.49 -22.73
C LYS A 168 16.05 -2.57 -22.87
N SER A 169 15.00 -2.86 -22.11
CA SER A 169 13.73 -2.13 -22.19
C SER A 169 13.76 -0.76 -21.52
N ILE A 170 14.76 -0.50 -20.68
CA ILE A 170 14.96 0.76 -19.96
C ILE A 170 16.44 1.10 -20.15
N ASP A 171 16.72 2.35 -20.48
CA ASP A 171 18.09 2.84 -20.59
C ASP A 171 18.79 2.88 -19.22
N ASP A 172 20.12 2.93 -19.25
CA ASP A 172 20.94 3.03 -18.05
C ASP A 172 20.51 4.23 -17.18
N ALA A 173 20.43 3.98 -15.87
CA ALA A 173 20.10 5.02 -14.90
C ALA A 173 21.11 6.19 -14.92
N PRO A 174 20.64 7.43 -14.71
CA PRO A 174 21.49 8.61 -14.70
C PRO A 174 22.47 8.57 -13.53
N THR A 175 22.06 7.96 -12.42
CA THR A 175 22.84 7.78 -11.20
C THR A 175 22.89 6.33 -10.77
N ASP A 176 23.88 6.04 -9.96
CA ASP A 176 24.04 4.74 -9.34
C ASP A 176 23.17 4.68 -8.07
N PHE A 177 22.37 3.62 -7.92
CA PHE A 177 21.50 3.46 -6.76
C PHE A 177 21.39 1.99 -6.33
N ASP A 178 21.21 1.78 -5.02
CA ASP A 178 20.84 0.51 -4.42
C ASP A 178 19.88 0.73 -3.24
N THR A 179 19.25 -0.34 -2.77
CA THR A 179 18.26 -0.28 -1.67
C THR A 179 18.83 0.14 -0.32
N GLN A 180 20.15 0.28 -0.15
CA GLN A 180 20.78 0.71 1.10
C GLN A 180 21.02 2.22 1.15
N PHE A 181 21.33 2.83 0.00
CA PHE A 181 21.69 4.24 -0.07
C PHE A 181 20.61 5.10 -0.71
N THR A 182 19.66 4.50 -1.42
CA THR A 182 18.58 5.21 -2.10
C THR A 182 17.24 4.82 -1.47
N THR A 183 16.25 5.68 -1.59
CA THR A 183 14.85 5.31 -1.36
C THR A 183 14.07 5.48 -2.66
N CYS A 184 13.13 4.56 -2.93
CA CYS A 184 12.28 4.57 -4.11
C CYS A 184 10.82 4.69 -3.70
N TYR A 185 10.09 5.63 -4.32
CA TYR A 185 8.66 5.83 -4.12
C TYR A 185 7.92 5.84 -5.44
N LYS A 186 6.83 5.07 -5.52
CA LYS A 186 5.89 5.12 -6.64
C LYS A 186 4.87 6.22 -6.37
N VAL A 187 4.93 7.32 -7.12
CA VAL A 187 3.91 8.39 -7.06
C VAL A 187 3.09 8.30 -8.33
N ARG A 188 1.83 7.90 -8.20
CA ARG A 188 0.96 7.50 -9.33
C ARG A 188 1.57 6.32 -10.09
N SER A 189 2.00 6.53 -11.33
CA SER A 189 2.68 5.52 -12.16
C SER A 189 4.20 5.62 -12.10
N ASP A 190 4.75 6.79 -11.74
CA ASP A 190 6.17 7.07 -11.88
C ASP A 190 6.97 6.69 -10.63
N TYR A 191 8.24 6.33 -10.83
CA TYR A 191 9.13 5.90 -9.75
C TYR A 191 10.18 6.97 -9.46
N TYR A 192 10.15 7.51 -8.26
CA TYR A 192 11.02 8.58 -7.79
C TYR A 192 12.12 8.00 -6.89
N PHE A 193 13.38 8.26 -7.25
CA PHE A 193 14.57 7.76 -6.58
C PHE A 193 15.33 8.91 -5.95
N ILE A 194 15.58 8.81 -4.65
CA ILE A 194 16.34 9.80 -3.91
C ILE A 194 17.45 9.14 -3.12
N GLU A 195 18.67 9.65 -3.32
CA GLU A 195 19.82 9.24 -2.52
C GLU A 195 19.67 9.78 -1.08
N THR A 196 19.72 8.86 -0.13
CA THR A 196 19.59 9.10 1.31
C THR A 196 20.86 8.60 2.00
N GLY A 197 21.91 9.41 2.01
CA GLY A 197 23.15 9.09 2.73
C GLY A 197 24.37 9.72 2.07
N GLY A 198 25.26 10.34 2.85
CA GLY A 198 26.42 11.09 2.37
C GLY A 198 27.58 10.26 1.80
N PHE A 199 27.32 9.13 1.14
CA PHE A 199 28.31 8.33 0.43
C PHE A 199 28.14 8.47 -1.09
N ALA A 200 28.02 9.70 -1.57
CA ALA A 200 28.22 9.98 -2.98
C ALA A 200 29.70 9.76 -3.32
N PRO A 201 30.05 8.90 -4.30
CA PRO A 201 31.41 8.87 -4.83
C PRO A 201 31.75 10.26 -5.36
N VAL A 202 32.93 10.77 -4.98
CA VAL A 202 33.42 12.15 -5.19
C VAL A 202 33.39 12.62 -6.65
N GLU A 203 33.16 11.72 -7.60
CA GLU A 203 33.30 11.95 -9.05
C GLU A 203 31.98 11.96 -9.84
N HIS A 204 30.80 11.80 -9.20
CA HIS A 204 29.53 11.79 -9.93
C HIS A 204 28.81 13.15 -9.97
N PRO A 205 28.12 13.47 -11.09
CA PRO A 205 27.34 14.69 -11.21
C PRO A 205 26.21 14.76 -10.15
N PRO A 206 25.80 15.97 -9.74
CA PRO A 206 25.00 16.22 -8.55
C PRO A 206 23.51 16.03 -8.84
N HIS A 207 23.09 14.79 -9.13
CA HIS A 207 21.69 14.47 -9.40
C HIS A 207 21.22 13.36 -8.47
N TYR A 208 21.13 13.70 -7.18
CA TYR A 208 20.67 12.83 -6.10
C TYR A 208 19.17 12.56 -6.14
N PHE A 209 18.44 13.23 -7.04
CA PHE A 209 17.03 13.02 -7.27
C PHE A 209 16.74 12.72 -8.74
N SER A 210 16.15 11.57 -9.02
CA SER A 210 15.72 11.18 -10.36
C SER A 210 14.33 10.57 -10.37
N VAL A 211 13.69 10.57 -11.54
CA VAL A 211 12.43 9.88 -11.77
C VAL A 211 12.54 8.99 -13.00
N LEU A 212 12.04 7.77 -12.89
CA LEU A 212 11.74 6.91 -14.02
C LEU A 212 10.28 7.08 -14.39
N ARG A 213 10.03 7.66 -15.57
CA ARG A 213 8.69 7.85 -16.12
C ARG A 213 8.13 6.53 -16.57
N SER A 214 7.01 6.08 -16.00
CA SER A 214 6.49 4.75 -16.31
C SER A 214 6.00 4.63 -17.75
N GLY A 215 5.31 5.66 -18.25
CA GLY A 215 4.74 5.65 -19.60
C GLY A 215 5.76 5.74 -20.75
N THR A 216 6.98 6.21 -20.48
CA THR A 216 8.03 6.35 -21.51
C THR A 216 9.27 5.51 -21.24
N LYS A 217 9.42 4.99 -20.01
CA LYS A 217 10.64 4.32 -19.50
C LYS A 217 11.90 5.17 -19.60
N VAL A 218 11.74 6.49 -19.57
CA VAL A 218 12.84 7.45 -19.64
C VAL A 218 13.16 7.95 -18.24
N TRP A 219 14.46 8.03 -17.96
CA TRP A 219 14.99 8.67 -16.76
C TRP A 219 15.06 10.18 -16.93
N GLU A 220 14.63 10.91 -15.91
CA GLU A 220 14.80 12.35 -15.82
C GLU A 220 15.52 12.70 -14.51
N CYS A 221 16.60 13.47 -14.61
CA CYS A 221 17.21 14.10 -13.44
C CYS A 221 16.32 15.24 -12.98
N LEU A 222 15.98 15.23 -11.69
CA LEU A 222 15.17 16.26 -11.07
C LEU A 222 16.05 17.21 -10.25
N PRO A 223 15.58 18.43 -9.95
CA PRO A 223 16.30 19.33 -9.06
C PRO A 223 16.46 18.67 -7.69
N ASP A 224 17.69 18.54 -7.20
CA ASP A 224 17.96 17.93 -5.90
C ASP A 224 17.15 18.57 -4.77
N ALA A 225 16.81 17.75 -3.77
CA ALA A 225 16.24 18.25 -2.54
C ALA A 225 17.18 19.33 -1.96
N PRO A 226 16.64 20.48 -1.53
CA PRO A 226 17.47 21.58 -1.06
C PRO A 226 18.33 21.10 0.11
N GLY A 227 19.60 21.48 0.09
CA GLY A 227 20.52 21.25 1.19
C GLY A 227 19.93 21.74 2.52
N HIS A 228 20.22 21.00 3.58
CA HIS A 228 19.75 21.34 4.92
C HIS A 228 20.17 22.76 5.29
N PRO A 229 19.29 23.60 5.86
CA PRO A 229 19.74 24.86 6.43
C PRO A 229 20.78 24.57 7.51
N ASP A 230 21.99 25.10 7.32
CA ASP A 230 23.08 25.19 8.28
C ASP A 230 22.94 24.22 9.46
N ILE A 231 23.26 22.94 9.19
CA ILE A 231 23.59 21.99 10.25
C ILE A 231 24.95 22.42 10.80
N TRP A 232 24.95 23.52 11.56
CA TRP A 232 26.12 23.95 12.30
C TRP A 232 26.44 22.89 13.36
N SER A 233 27.73 22.76 13.65
CA SER A 233 28.37 21.76 14.51
C SER A 233 27.48 21.23 15.66
N GLY A 234 26.90 20.03 15.50
CA GLY A 234 26.28 19.27 16.58
C GLY A 234 24.82 18.82 16.35
N SER A 235 24.09 19.40 15.38
CA SER A 235 22.77 18.87 15.02
C SER A 235 22.90 17.74 13.99
N TRP A 236 22.05 16.72 14.05
CA TRP A 236 21.94 15.70 13.00
C TRP A 236 20.50 15.23 12.88
N VAL A 237 20.15 14.69 11.71
CA VAL A 237 18.82 14.12 11.47
C VAL A 237 18.65 12.88 12.33
N VAL A 238 17.62 12.85 13.19
CA VAL A 238 17.27 11.68 14.02
C VAL A 238 16.11 10.89 13.44
N ASN A 239 15.28 11.53 12.62
CA ASN A 239 14.18 10.88 11.93
C ASN A 239 13.94 11.59 10.59
N ASN A 240 13.84 10.83 9.51
CA ASN A 240 13.38 11.27 8.21
C ASN A 240 12.17 10.44 7.78
N SER A 241 11.18 11.09 7.19
CA SER A 241 9.95 10.43 6.72
C SER A 241 9.62 10.91 5.31
N TRP A 242 9.34 9.95 4.43
CA TRP A 242 9.09 10.17 3.02
C TRP A 242 7.76 9.57 2.61
N PHE A 243 6.84 10.39 2.11
CA PHE A 243 5.49 9.95 1.76
C PHE A 243 4.89 10.88 0.72
N ASP A 244 3.89 10.41 -0.01
CA ASP A 244 3.20 11.21 -1.02
C ASP A 244 1.69 11.30 -0.80
N PHE A 245 1.12 12.46 -1.15
CA PHE A 245 -0.32 12.68 -1.20
C PHE A 245 -0.63 13.72 -2.28
N TYR A 246 -1.72 13.51 -3.02
CA TYR A 246 -2.26 14.49 -3.98
C TYR A 246 -1.20 15.05 -4.95
N GLY A 247 -0.33 14.20 -5.50
CA GLY A 247 0.72 14.61 -6.45
C GLY A 247 1.88 15.37 -5.81
N LYS A 248 2.07 15.26 -4.49
CA LYS A 248 3.21 15.88 -3.80
C LYS A 248 3.99 14.83 -3.05
N LEU A 249 5.29 14.79 -3.29
CA LEU A 249 6.25 14.00 -2.51
C LEU A 249 6.76 14.86 -1.35
N TYR A 250 6.56 14.40 -0.12
CA TYR A 250 6.98 15.07 1.10
C TYR A 250 8.22 14.40 1.67
N LEU A 251 9.20 15.23 2.05
CA LEU A 251 10.33 14.87 2.89
C LEU A 251 10.20 15.65 4.20
N ARG A 252 9.94 14.94 5.29
CA ARG A 252 9.94 15.50 6.65
C ARG A 252 11.20 15.08 7.38
N LEU A 253 11.96 16.04 7.86
CA LEU A 253 13.21 15.85 8.58
C LEU A 253 13.03 16.34 10.02
N CYS A 254 13.37 15.51 10.98
CA CYS A 254 13.41 15.86 12.40
C CYS A 254 14.86 15.79 12.87
N LEU A 255 15.36 16.86 13.46
CA LEU A 255 16.70 16.94 14.02
C LEU A 255 16.71 16.52 15.50
N ASN A 256 17.88 16.10 16.00
CA ASN A 256 18.10 15.75 17.41
C ASN A 256 17.72 16.88 18.39
N ASP A 257 17.80 18.14 17.95
CA ASP A 257 17.40 19.33 18.72
C ASP A 257 15.89 19.63 18.68
N GLY A 258 15.09 18.78 18.02
CA GLY A 258 13.64 18.89 17.91
C GLY A 258 13.13 19.78 16.78
N ARG A 259 14.02 20.46 16.02
CA ARG A 259 13.60 21.20 14.83
C ARG A 259 13.10 20.26 13.75
N VAL A 260 12.03 20.68 13.07
CA VAL A 260 11.44 19.96 11.94
C VAL A 260 11.61 20.80 10.68
N PHE A 261 12.01 20.17 9.59
CA PHE A 261 12.06 20.77 8.25
C PHE A 261 11.24 19.94 7.30
N ILE A 262 10.49 20.62 6.44
CA ILE A 262 9.72 19.94 5.39
C ILE A 262 10.13 20.48 4.04
N HIS A 263 10.40 19.54 3.16
CA HIS A 263 10.52 19.77 1.74
C HIS A 263 9.37 19.06 1.05
N TYR A 264 8.72 19.71 0.10
CA TYR A 264 7.81 19.00 -0.80
C TYR A 264 8.11 19.34 -2.25
N TYR A 265 7.98 18.31 -3.08
CA TYR A 265 8.12 18.38 -4.52
C TYR A 265 6.75 18.13 -5.16
N ASP A 266 6.28 19.10 -5.94
CA ASP A 266 5.00 19.02 -6.64
C ASP A 266 5.21 18.32 -7.98
N THR A 267 4.72 17.09 -8.10
CA THR A 267 4.92 16.26 -9.30
C THR A 267 4.09 16.75 -10.48
N ASP A 268 3.02 17.53 -10.24
CA ASP A 268 2.21 18.18 -11.28
C ASP A 268 2.84 19.46 -11.80
N ASN A 269 3.75 20.06 -11.04
CA ASN A 269 4.46 21.27 -11.43
C ASN A 269 5.97 21.17 -11.14
N PRO A 270 6.68 20.27 -11.84
CA PRO A 270 8.08 19.98 -11.56
C PRO A 270 9.00 21.20 -11.74
N HIS A 271 8.62 22.14 -12.62
CA HIS A 271 9.36 23.37 -12.88
C HIS A 271 9.40 24.34 -11.69
N LYS A 272 8.47 24.22 -10.74
CA LYS A 272 8.48 25.02 -9.51
C LYS A 272 9.63 24.60 -8.57
N GLY A 273 10.17 23.40 -8.75
CA GLY A 273 11.17 22.82 -7.87
C GLY A 273 10.65 22.56 -6.46
N TRP A 274 11.57 22.39 -5.51
CA TRP A 274 11.24 22.11 -4.12
C TRP A 274 10.69 23.33 -3.41
N THR A 275 9.62 23.12 -2.65
CA THR A 275 9.17 24.08 -1.64
C THR A 275 9.69 23.69 -0.27
N LYS A 276 10.18 24.66 0.51
CA LYS A 276 10.72 24.47 1.85
C LYS A 276 9.83 25.15 2.90
N SER A 277 9.68 24.49 4.04
CA SER A 277 9.08 25.03 5.25
C SER A 277 9.94 24.67 6.46
N GLU A 278 10.11 25.63 7.38
CA GLU A 278 10.60 25.37 8.74
C GLU A 278 9.40 25.10 9.65
N GLY A 279 9.51 24.07 10.48
CA GLY A 279 8.41 23.53 11.26
C GLY A 279 7.41 22.72 10.43
N ASP A 280 6.53 22.00 11.14
CA ASP A 280 5.41 21.30 10.51
C ASP A 280 4.47 22.30 9.84
N ASN A 281 4.11 22.04 8.58
CA ASN A 281 3.05 22.80 7.91
C ASN A 281 1.68 22.21 8.31
N SER A 282 0.59 22.87 7.91
CA SER A 282 -0.77 22.42 8.28
C SER A 282 -1.07 20.98 7.85
N PHE A 283 -0.51 20.56 6.71
CA PHE A 283 -0.72 19.23 6.16
C PHE A 283 0.07 18.18 6.95
N THR A 284 1.40 18.29 7.05
CA THR A 284 2.22 17.29 7.75
C THR A 284 1.95 17.26 9.25
N GLY A 285 1.75 18.43 9.87
CA GLY A 285 1.44 18.55 11.30
C GLY A 285 0.10 17.93 11.68
N SER A 286 -0.78 17.68 10.70
CA SER A 286 -2.03 16.96 10.94
C SER A 286 -1.82 15.45 11.18
N PHE A 287 -0.67 14.87 10.81
CA PHE A 287 -0.31 13.48 11.14
C PHE A 287 0.30 13.35 12.56
N CYS A 288 0.57 14.47 13.23
CA CYS A 288 1.02 14.46 14.61
C CYS A 288 -0.19 14.25 15.54
N VAL A 289 -0.43 13.05 16.05
CA VAL A 289 -1.58 12.76 16.94
C VAL A 289 -1.15 12.39 18.36
N PRO A 290 -2.02 12.59 19.38
CA PRO A 290 -1.69 12.25 20.76
C PRO A 290 -1.46 10.74 20.94
N VAL A 291 -0.44 10.35 21.72
CA VAL A 291 -0.17 8.93 22.01
C VAL A 291 -0.45 8.54 23.47
N GLY A 292 -0.59 9.51 24.36
CA GLY A 292 -0.83 9.30 25.78
C GLY A 292 -1.65 10.42 26.42
N SER A 293 -1.94 10.24 27.71
CA SER A 293 -2.66 11.22 28.53
C SER A 293 -1.82 12.46 28.88
N ASP A 294 -0.51 12.42 28.63
CA ASP A 294 0.43 13.52 28.83
C ASP A 294 0.37 14.59 27.72
N GLY A 295 -0.43 14.36 26.69
CA GLY A 295 -0.62 15.29 25.56
C GLY A 295 0.55 15.31 24.58
N GLN A 296 1.53 14.42 24.71
CA GLN A 296 2.62 14.31 23.74
C GLN A 296 2.07 13.83 22.39
N ARG A 297 2.48 14.54 21.33
CA ARG A 297 2.07 14.24 19.96
C ARG A 297 3.19 13.53 19.25
N HIS A 298 2.84 12.49 18.52
CA HIS A 298 3.76 11.71 17.72
C HIS A 298 3.38 11.83 16.26
N PHE A 299 4.36 12.06 15.40
CA PHE A 299 4.15 12.03 13.96
C PHE A 299 4.05 10.57 13.52
N PHE A 300 2.88 10.16 13.03
CA PHE A 300 2.70 8.83 12.47
C PHE A 300 3.05 8.85 10.99
N HIS A 301 4.02 8.02 10.61
CA HIS A 301 4.48 7.90 9.24
C HIS A 301 3.47 7.09 8.41
N PRO A 302 2.78 7.69 7.43
CA PRO A 302 1.82 6.96 6.61
C PRO A 302 2.58 6.02 5.65
N THR A 303 2.42 4.72 5.85
CA THR A 303 3.11 3.68 5.06
C THR A 303 2.26 3.14 3.93
N VAL A 304 0.93 3.18 4.10
CA VAL A 304 -0.05 2.72 3.11
C VAL A 304 -1.10 3.81 2.95
N HIS A 305 -1.52 4.09 1.72
CA HIS A 305 -2.63 4.99 1.45
C HIS A 305 -3.52 4.49 0.31
N ILE A 306 -4.81 4.33 0.57
CA ILE A 306 -5.80 3.83 -0.38
C ILE A 306 -6.79 4.95 -0.72
N PRO A 307 -6.90 5.36 -1.99
CA PRO A 307 -7.89 6.35 -2.40
C PRO A 307 -9.31 5.77 -2.32
N ASP A 308 -10.28 6.62 -2.00
CA ASP A 308 -11.73 6.40 -2.13
C ASP A 308 -12.32 5.23 -1.32
N LEU A 309 -11.53 4.57 -0.46
CA LEU A 309 -11.99 3.42 0.32
C LEU A 309 -13.07 3.79 1.36
N VAL A 310 -12.89 4.93 2.04
CA VAL A 310 -13.80 5.39 3.10
C VAL A 310 -14.78 6.42 2.55
N ASP A 311 -14.27 7.42 1.85
CA ASP A 311 -15.03 8.54 1.27
C ASP A 311 -14.44 8.90 -0.10
N PRO A 312 -15.27 9.13 -1.12
CA PRO A 312 -14.79 9.59 -2.43
C PRO A 312 -14.02 10.92 -2.34
N GLY A 313 -12.89 10.99 -3.05
CA GLY A 313 -11.96 12.12 -3.07
C GLY A 313 -11.04 12.21 -1.86
N LYS A 314 -10.97 11.18 -1.02
CA LYS A 314 -10.11 11.13 0.17
C LYS A 314 -9.27 9.85 0.20
N TYR A 315 -8.15 9.90 0.91
CA TYR A 315 -7.34 8.71 1.18
C TYR A 315 -7.66 8.15 2.57
N LEU A 316 -7.71 6.83 2.69
CA LEU A 316 -7.39 6.15 3.93
C LEU A 316 -5.87 5.98 3.99
N ALA A 317 -5.20 6.59 4.96
CA ALA A 317 -3.80 6.32 5.24
C ALA A 317 -3.64 5.49 6.52
N LEU A 318 -2.74 4.52 6.51
CA LEU A 318 -2.40 3.69 7.66
C LEU A 318 -0.93 3.87 8.01
N SER A 319 -0.65 3.86 9.30
CA SER A 319 0.69 3.86 9.86
C SER A 319 0.77 2.73 10.90
N CYS A 320 1.82 1.92 10.83
CA CYS A 320 2.09 0.89 11.84
C CYS A 320 3.40 1.24 12.54
N GLU A 321 3.33 1.52 13.84
CA GLU A 321 4.47 1.99 14.61
C GLU A 321 4.59 1.31 15.97
N ARG A 322 5.78 1.41 16.56
CA ARG A 322 6.03 0.98 17.93
C ARG A 322 6.12 2.20 18.84
N ILE A 323 5.15 2.35 19.75
CA ILE A 323 5.13 3.46 20.70
C ILE A 323 4.98 2.93 22.12
N GLY A 324 5.87 3.36 23.02
CA GLY A 324 5.89 2.89 24.40
C GLY A 324 6.02 1.36 24.54
N GLY A 325 6.69 0.71 23.58
CA GLY A 325 6.85 -0.75 23.53
C GLY A 325 5.66 -1.52 22.97
N LYS A 326 4.56 -0.85 22.62
CA LYS A 326 3.38 -1.46 21.99
C LYS A 326 3.36 -1.23 20.49
N LYS A 327 2.86 -2.20 19.73
CA LYS A 327 2.58 -2.07 18.30
C LYS A 327 1.22 -1.41 18.13
N VAL A 328 1.16 -0.33 17.36
CA VAL A 328 -0.06 0.46 17.17
C VAL A 328 -0.25 0.68 15.67
N ILE A 329 -1.44 0.37 15.17
CA ILE A 329 -1.89 0.82 13.85
C ILE A 329 -2.78 2.05 14.04
N CYS A 330 -2.41 3.14 13.38
CA CYS A 330 -3.22 4.35 13.33
C CYS A 330 -3.74 4.56 11.91
N ALA A 331 -5.05 4.77 11.80
CA ALA A 331 -5.76 5.04 10.57
C ALA A 331 -6.14 6.51 10.47
N PHE A 332 -5.98 7.09 9.28
CA PHE A 332 -6.21 8.49 9.00
C PHE A 332 -7.11 8.63 7.79
N GLN A 333 -8.15 9.45 7.89
CA GLN A 333 -8.86 9.93 6.70
C GLN A 333 -8.22 11.26 6.27
N VAL A 334 -7.63 11.28 5.08
CA VAL A 334 -6.78 12.39 4.61
C VAL A 334 -7.38 13.05 3.37
N ASP A 335 -7.49 14.38 3.40
CA ASP A 335 -7.82 15.21 2.24
C ASP A 335 -6.67 16.14 1.82
N GLU A 336 -6.87 16.96 0.78
CA GLU A 336 -5.84 17.90 0.27
C GLU A 336 -5.32 18.89 1.34
N LEU A 337 -6.05 19.11 2.43
CA LEU A 337 -5.64 19.99 3.52
C LEU A 337 -4.94 19.26 4.66
N GLY A 338 -5.06 17.93 4.74
CA GLY A 338 -4.44 17.08 5.75
C GLY A 338 -5.40 16.03 6.33
N VAL A 339 -5.07 15.51 7.50
CA VAL A 339 -5.87 14.56 8.28
C VAL A 339 -7.13 15.24 8.81
N LEU A 340 -8.29 14.64 8.53
CA LEU A 340 -9.60 15.08 9.03
C LEU A 340 -9.93 14.42 10.37
N ILE A 341 -9.83 13.11 10.39
CA ILE A 341 -10.09 12.26 11.54
C ILE A 341 -9.04 11.14 11.57
N PHE A 342 -8.80 10.61 12.76
CA PHE A 342 -7.93 9.46 12.96
C PHE A 342 -8.57 8.45 13.91
N GLN A 343 -8.11 7.21 13.84
CA GLN A 343 -8.55 6.11 14.71
C GLN A 343 -7.35 5.23 15.04
N ARG A 344 -7.16 4.91 16.31
CA ARG A 344 -6.26 3.84 16.72
C ARG A 344 -7.01 2.50 16.59
N LEU A 345 -6.42 1.55 15.87
CA LEU A 345 -7.00 0.21 15.74
C LEU A 345 -6.56 -0.63 16.94
N ASP A 346 -7.04 -0.26 18.13
CA ASP A 346 -6.67 -0.91 19.38
C ASP A 346 -7.07 -2.40 19.35
N GLY A 347 -6.18 -3.27 19.81
CA GLY A 347 -6.41 -4.71 19.89
C GLY A 347 -6.11 -5.51 18.61
N CYS A 348 -5.96 -4.86 17.46
CA CYS A 348 -5.80 -5.58 16.18
C CYS A 348 -4.48 -6.37 16.06
N LEU A 349 -3.47 -6.00 16.85
CA LEU A 349 -2.15 -6.65 16.88
C LEU A 349 -1.86 -7.39 18.19
N ASP A 350 -2.83 -7.51 19.12
CA ASP A 350 -2.59 -8.09 20.46
C ASP A 350 -2.13 -9.54 20.42
N ARG A 351 -2.52 -10.26 19.36
CA ARG A 351 -2.13 -11.65 19.12
C ARG A 351 -0.71 -11.79 18.55
N MET A 352 -0.12 -10.70 18.01
CA MET A 352 1.21 -10.77 17.42
C MET A 352 2.29 -10.87 18.51
N PRO A 353 3.20 -11.85 18.43
CA PRO A 353 4.29 -12.01 19.39
C PRO A 353 5.27 -10.85 19.30
N SER A 354 6.07 -10.66 20.35
CA SER A 354 7.21 -9.75 20.33
C SER A 354 8.47 -10.47 19.90
N PHE A 355 9.14 -9.94 18.86
CA PHE A 355 10.41 -10.48 18.37
C PHE A 355 11.53 -9.45 18.46
N TYR A 356 12.65 -9.86 19.01
CA TYR A 356 13.84 -9.02 19.09
C TYR A 356 14.70 -9.21 17.84
N ARG A 357 15.50 -8.19 17.51
CA ARG A 357 16.62 -8.36 16.58
C ARG A 357 17.72 -9.14 17.29
N GLU A 358 18.31 -10.13 16.64
CA GLU A 358 19.56 -10.74 17.14
C GLU A 358 20.69 -9.71 17.01
N LEU A 359 21.53 -9.56 18.05
CA LEU A 359 22.63 -8.60 18.06
C LEU A 359 23.88 -9.27 18.64
N ASP A 360 24.86 -9.49 17.77
CA ASP A 360 26.21 -9.94 18.12
C ASP A 360 27.11 -8.70 18.21
N SER A 361 27.30 -8.17 19.44
CA SER A 361 28.33 -7.21 19.88
C SER A 361 28.58 -5.90 19.08
N MET A 362 28.12 -4.76 19.62
CA MET A 362 28.91 -3.52 19.91
C MET A 362 28.13 -2.19 19.83
N ILE A 363 26.88 -2.16 19.37
CA ILE A 363 26.02 -0.97 19.55
C ILE A 363 24.62 -1.41 19.98
N SER A 364 24.31 -1.09 21.24
CA SER A 364 23.06 -1.43 21.93
C SER A 364 21.87 -0.71 21.29
N CYS A 365 21.03 -1.46 20.57
CA CYS A 365 19.60 -1.14 20.44
C CYS A 365 18.81 -2.44 20.64
N ASN A 366 18.29 -2.69 21.85
CA ASN A 366 17.22 -3.67 22.08
C ASN A 366 15.90 -3.15 21.44
N CYS A 367 15.90 -2.98 20.11
CA CYS A 367 14.72 -2.54 19.38
C CYS A 367 14.00 -3.74 18.78
N GLU A 368 12.78 -3.99 19.26
CA GLU A 368 11.80 -4.82 18.55
C GLU A 368 11.56 -4.19 17.17
N LYS A 369 11.53 -4.99 16.10
CA LYS A 369 11.28 -4.48 14.74
C LYS A 369 9.85 -3.92 14.64
N THR A 370 9.68 -2.81 13.92
CA THR A 370 8.35 -2.31 13.53
C THR A 370 7.75 -3.26 12.49
N PRO A 371 6.49 -3.70 12.63
CA PRO A 371 5.85 -4.53 11.61
C PRO A 371 5.75 -3.81 10.26
N VAL A 372 5.93 -4.56 9.18
CA VAL A 372 5.72 -4.09 7.81
C VAL A 372 4.24 -4.23 7.49
N LEU A 373 3.61 -3.14 7.05
CA LEU A 373 2.21 -3.12 6.62
C LEU A 373 2.14 -3.01 5.10
N VAL A 374 1.37 -3.89 4.46
CA VAL A 374 1.21 -3.96 3.00
C VAL A 374 -0.27 -4.04 2.65
N ASP A 375 -0.71 -3.25 1.67
CA ASP A 375 -2.04 -3.36 1.07
C ASP A 375 -2.10 -4.53 0.09
N LEU A 376 -3.01 -5.48 0.31
CA LEU A 376 -3.14 -6.67 -0.51
C LEU A 376 -4.05 -6.47 -1.73
N ASP A 377 -5.07 -5.63 -1.62
CA ASP A 377 -6.17 -5.60 -2.61
C ASP A 377 -6.70 -4.20 -2.97
N GLY A 378 -6.23 -3.14 -2.31
CA GLY A 378 -6.77 -1.78 -2.50
C GLY A 378 -8.19 -1.62 -1.96
N LYS A 379 -8.71 -2.62 -1.25
CA LYS A 379 -10.10 -2.70 -0.77
C LYS A 379 -10.18 -2.87 0.75
N GLY A 380 -9.06 -2.66 1.45
CA GLY A 380 -9.00 -2.68 2.91
C GLY A 380 -8.54 -4.00 3.50
N THR A 381 -7.96 -4.90 2.70
CA THR A 381 -7.29 -6.11 3.20
C THR A 381 -5.79 -5.88 3.24
N PHE A 382 -5.18 -6.03 4.41
CA PHE A 382 -3.78 -5.73 4.66
C PHE A 382 -3.04 -6.93 5.20
N LEU A 383 -1.77 -7.03 4.84
CA LEU A 383 -0.83 -7.94 5.45
C LEU A 383 0.06 -7.16 6.42
N VAL A 384 0.15 -7.66 7.65
CA VAL A 384 1.07 -7.20 8.68
C VAL A 384 2.12 -8.28 8.88
N MET A 385 3.38 -7.97 8.59
CA MET A 385 4.49 -8.90 8.74
C MET A 385 5.45 -8.43 9.82
N LEU A 386 5.82 -9.34 10.71
CA LEU A 386 6.80 -9.09 11.76
C LEU A 386 7.92 -10.14 11.69
N PRO A 387 9.05 -9.83 11.03
CA PRO A 387 10.23 -10.66 11.08
C PRO A 387 10.99 -10.45 12.40
N GLY A 388 11.67 -11.49 12.89
CA GLY A 388 12.60 -11.38 14.00
C GLY A 388 13.07 -12.74 14.53
N PHE A 389 13.48 -12.78 15.80
CA PHE A 389 14.02 -13.99 16.42
C PHE A 389 13.18 -14.44 17.61
N ALA A 390 12.79 -15.72 17.59
CA ALA A 390 12.20 -16.43 18.72
C ALA A 390 13.30 -17.14 19.53
N LYS A 391 13.15 -17.15 20.86
CA LYS A 391 14.14 -17.72 21.81
C LYS A 391 15.58 -17.24 21.57
N GLY A 392 15.76 -16.06 20.98
CA GLY A 392 17.05 -15.44 20.68
C GLY A 392 17.94 -16.17 19.66
N ARG A 393 17.41 -17.18 18.94
CA ARG A 393 18.20 -17.98 17.96
C ARG A 393 17.42 -18.46 16.75
N ILE A 394 16.09 -18.55 16.84
CA ILE A 394 15.25 -19.12 15.78
C ILE A 394 14.70 -17.96 14.97
N GLN A 395 15.14 -17.83 13.73
CA GLN A 395 14.60 -16.81 12.83
C GLN A 395 13.17 -17.18 12.42
N VAL A 396 12.26 -16.25 12.65
CA VAL A 396 10.83 -16.44 12.44
C VAL A 396 10.21 -15.20 11.80
N VAL A 397 9.05 -15.41 11.21
CA VAL A 397 8.18 -14.34 10.76
C VAL A 397 6.75 -14.65 11.18
N CYS A 398 6.10 -13.66 11.79
CA CYS A 398 4.68 -13.69 12.05
C CYS A 398 3.99 -12.90 10.94
N MET A 399 3.01 -13.53 10.29
CA MET A 399 2.14 -12.90 9.32
C MET A 399 0.75 -12.79 9.91
N LEU A 400 0.13 -11.63 9.78
CA LEU A 400 -1.25 -11.38 10.18
C LEU A 400 -1.97 -10.71 9.02
N VAL A 401 -3.11 -11.25 8.61
CA VAL A 401 -3.98 -10.63 7.61
C VAL A 401 -5.09 -9.87 8.34
N LEU A 402 -5.09 -8.55 8.17
CA LEU A 402 -6.04 -7.62 8.78
C LEU A 402 -7.01 -7.11 7.71
N GLN A 403 -8.31 -7.24 7.95
CA GLN A 403 -9.32 -6.57 7.14
C GLN A 403 -9.86 -5.37 7.91
N VAL A 404 -9.93 -4.21 7.27
CA VAL A 404 -10.64 -3.03 7.78
C VAL A 404 -11.90 -2.79 6.95
N ILE A 405 -12.94 -2.33 7.61
CA ILE A 405 -14.26 -2.12 7.00
C ILE A 405 -14.74 -0.72 7.37
N ALA A 406 -15.00 0.10 6.36
CA ALA A 406 -15.55 1.44 6.58
C ALA A 406 -16.96 1.38 7.17
N LYS A 407 -17.18 2.13 8.26
CA LYS A 407 -18.50 2.25 8.88
C LYS A 407 -19.42 3.08 8.00
N LYS A 408 -20.58 2.52 7.62
CA LYS A 408 -21.61 3.18 6.79
C LYS A 408 -22.17 4.48 7.40
N VAL A 409 -22.07 4.63 8.72
CA VAL A 409 -22.56 5.81 9.44
C VAL A 409 -21.45 6.30 10.35
N VAL A 410 -20.52 7.05 9.79
CA VAL A 410 -19.80 8.02 10.60
C VAL A 410 -20.77 9.17 10.74
N SER A 411 -21.34 9.36 11.95
CA SER A 411 -22.12 10.55 12.28
C SER A 411 -21.19 11.76 12.24
N HIS A 412 -20.84 12.18 11.03
CA HIS A 412 -20.09 13.39 10.82
C HIS A 412 -20.97 14.53 11.31
N PRO A 413 -20.48 15.41 12.20
CA PRO A 413 -21.07 16.72 12.29
C PRO A 413 -20.92 17.32 10.90
N SER A 414 -22.02 17.37 10.16
CA SER A 414 -22.11 17.71 8.73
C SER A 414 -21.69 19.14 8.39
N ARG A 415 -21.06 19.84 9.35
CA ARG A 415 -20.39 21.13 9.21
C ARG A 415 -19.26 21.24 10.23
N ILE A 416 -18.15 20.54 10.04
CA ILE A 416 -16.88 21.05 10.58
C ILE A 416 -16.56 22.30 9.77
N LEU A 417 -17.00 23.46 10.25
CA LEU A 417 -16.65 24.78 9.71
C LEU A 417 -15.11 24.91 9.77
N ARG A 418 -14.45 24.64 8.64
CA ARG A 418 -13.00 24.78 8.42
C ARG A 418 -12.56 26.25 8.41
N ARG A 419 -12.74 26.94 9.53
CA ARG A 419 -12.23 28.31 9.72
C ARG A 419 -10.97 28.39 10.58
N SER A 420 -10.48 27.27 11.11
CA SER A 420 -9.22 27.22 11.84
C SER A 420 -8.57 25.86 11.69
N VAL A 421 -7.25 25.85 11.48
CA VAL A 421 -6.33 24.72 11.61
C VAL A 421 -6.58 24.03 12.96
N ARG A 422 -7.50 23.07 13.02
CA ARG A 422 -7.73 22.27 14.23
C ARG A 422 -7.00 20.96 14.05
N SER A 423 -6.37 20.50 15.13
CA SER A 423 -5.83 19.15 15.26
C SER A 423 -6.87 18.12 14.80
N PRO A 424 -6.45 17.02 14.17
CA PRO A 424 -7.37 15.98 13.73
C PRO A 424 -8.14 15.42 14.94
N MET A 425 -9.38 15.00 14.70
CA MET A 425 -10.25 14.46 15.75
C MET A 425 -10.16 12.93 15.77
N GLU A 426 -10.05 12.34 16.96
CA GLU A 426 -10.17 10.88 17.11
C GLU A 426 -11.64 10.46 16.92
N CYS A 427 -11.90 9.50 16.04
CA CYS A 427 -13.24 9.03 15.72
C CYS A 427 -13.21 7.56 15.30
N ASP A 428 -14.21 6.79 15.70
CA ASP A 428 -14.38 5.42 15.22
C ASP A 428 -15.06 5.43 13.84
N PHE A 429 -14.28 5.25 12.77
CA PHE A 429 -14.79 5.22 11.39
C PHE A 429 -14.50 3.90 10.65
N LEU A 430 -13.71 3.02 11.25
CA LEU A 430 -13.41 1.67 10.78
C LEU A 430 -13.81 0.63 11.82
N ASP A 431 -14.34 -0.49 11.35
CA ASP A 431 -14.25 -1.77 12.03
C ASP A 431 -13.03 -2.54 11.50
N TRP A 432 -12.51 -3.49 12.27
CA TRP A 432 -11.41 -4.33 11.84
C TRP A 432 -11.61 -5.78 12.28
N LYS A 433 -11.02 -6.70 11.52
CA LYS A 433 -11.03 -8.14 11.80
C LYS A 433 -9.71 -8.77 11.38
N VAL A 434 -9.13 -9.59 12.25
CA VAL A 434 -8.02 -10.47 11.87
C VAL A 434 -8.61 -11.68 11.13
N LEU A 435 -8.21 -11.86 9.86
CA LEU A 435 -8.66 -12.96 9.02
C LEU A 435 -7.82 -14.22 9.25
N SER A 436 -6.51 -14.05 9.41
CA SER A 436 -5.56 -15.12 9.66
C SER A 436 -4.32 -14.58 10.37
N MET A 437 -3.64 -15.45 11.12
CA MET A 437 -2.34 -15.19 11.70
C MET A 437 -1.54 -16.49 11.71
N HIS A 438 -0.38 -16.45 11.06
CA HIS A 438 0.47 -17.61 10.87
C HIS A 438 1.90 -17.31 11.28
N MET A 439 2.61 -18.36 11.66
CA MET A 439 4.00 -18.28 12.10
C MET A 439 4.84 -19.24 11.28
N TYR A 440 5.97 -18.75 10.81
CA TYR A 440 6.84 -19.52 9.94
C TYR A 440 8.29 -19.44 10.42
N SER A 441 9.02 -20.54 10.21
CA SER A 441 10.47 -20.55 10.30
C SER A 441 11.09 -19.97 9.03
N MET A 442 12.17 -19.23 9.20
CA MET A 442 13.01 -18.75 8.11
C MET A 442 14.31 -19.54 8.15
N LYS A 443 14.54 -20.39 7.14
CA LYS A 443 15.79 -21.15 7.01
C LYS A 443 16.91 -20.35 6.36
N GLU A 444 16.54 -19.40 5.51
CA GLU A 444 17.46 -18.47 4.87
C GLU A 444 17.61 -17.24 5.77
N VAL A 445 18.84 -16.80 5.98
CA VAL A 445 19.19 -15.61 6.78
C VAL A 445 18.72 -14.37 6.01
N ILE A 446 17.41 -14.18 5.96
CA ILE A 446 16.77 -12.99 5.43
C ILE A 446 16.62 -12.04 6.61
N GLU A 447 17.75 -11.64 7.18
CA GLU A 447 17.79 -10.78 8.37
C GLU A 447 17.18 -9.41 8.07
N ASP A 448 17.32 -8.91 6.85
CA ASP A 448 16.85 -7.60 6.41
C ASP A 448 16.16 -7.69 5.05
N TRP A 449 14.84 -7.50 5.04
CA TRP A 449 14.10 -7.23 3.81
C TRP A 449 14.46 -5.84 3.33
N SER A 450 14.93 -5.74 2.08
CA SER A 450 15.23 -4.47 1.45
C SER A 450 13.96 -3.76 1.04
N THR A 451 12.98 -4.51 0.52
CA THR A 451 11.66 -3.99 0.20
C THR A 451 10.62 -5.10 0.11
N VAL A 452 9.36 -4.72 0.31
CA VAL A 452 8.20 -5.59 0.11
C VAL A 452 7.24 -4.85 -0.80
N SER A 453 6.78 -5.50 -1.86
CA SER A 453 5.93 -4.87 -2.86
C SER A 453 4.84 -5.81 -3.35
N ILE A 454 3.65 -5.25 -3.52
CA ILE A 454 2.60 -5.80 -4.36
C ILE A 454 2.48 -4.87 -5.55
N PHE A 455 2.34 -5.45 -6.73
CA PHE A 455 2.26 -4.73 -7.99
C PHE A 455 0.82 -4.80 -8.50
N PRO A 456 -0.03 -3.81 -8.14
CA PRO A 456 -1.47 -3.85 -8.40
C PRO A 456 -1.85 -3.52 -9.85
N GLY A 457 -0.90 -3.32 -10.76
CA GLY A 457 -1.07 -2.55 -12.00
C GLY A 457 -0.84 -3.29 -13.31
N ILE A 458 -1.21 -4.57 -13.43
CA ILE A 458 -1.59 -5.09 -14.76
C ILE A 458 -3.08 -4.84 -14.94
N PRO A 459 -3.47 -4.07 -15.94
CA PRO A 459 -4.68 -4.32 -16.70
C PRO A 459 -4.31 -4.96 -18.04
N CYS A 460 -4.96 -6.07 -18.39
CA CYS A 460 -5.05 -6.52 -19.78
C CYS A 460 -5.84 -5.45 -20.57
N ASP A 461 -5.26 -4.98 -21.69
CA ASP A 461 -5.67 -3.82 -22.49
C ASP A 461 -7.20 -3.61 -22.67
N GLU A 462 -7.65 -2.38 -22.43
CA GLU A 462 -8.25 -1.52 -23.46
C GLU A 462 -8.25 -0.07 -22.96
N ALA A 463 -7.88 0.86 -23.85
CA ALA A 463 -7.68 2.27 -23.54
C ALA A 463 -8.87 2.91 -22.80
N THR A 464 -8.69 3.20 -21.51
CA THR A 464 -9.43 4.29 -20.85
C THR A 464 -8.54 5.52 -20.76
N VAL A 465 -8.61 6.31 -21.83
CA VAL A 465 -8.36 7.75 -21.76
C VAL A 465 -9.28 8.29 -20.68
N TYR A 466 -8.75 8.62 -19.51
CA TYR A 466 -9.47 9.46 -18.55
C TYR A 466 -9.58 10.85 -19.18
N GLU A 467 -10.67 11.10 -19.91
CA GLU A 467 -11.14 12.45 -20.14
C GLU A 467 -11.44 13.05 -18.76
N VAL A 468 -10.52 13.89 -18.28
CA VAL A 468 -10.80 14.83 -17.20
C VAL A 468 -12.05 15.61 -17.61
N PRO A 469 -13.14 15.60 -16.82
CA PRO A 469 -14.27 16.46 -17.10
C PRO A 469 -13.78 17.91 -17.01
N ARG A 470 -13.60 18.55 -18.17
CA ARG A 470 -13.38 19.99 -18.25
C ARG A 470 -14.61 20.67 -17.65
N ARG A 471 -14.53 20.98 -16.34
CA ARG A 471 -15.51 21.83 -15.66
C ARG A 471 -15.72 23.08 -16.51
N GLY A 472 -16.98 23.34 -16.83
CA GLY A 472 -17.42 24.32 -17.80
C GLY A 472 -16.77 25.68 -17.59
N LYS A 473 -16.39 26.29 -18.73
CA LYS A 473 -16.10 27.71 -18.83
C LYS A 473 -17.25 28.49 -18.19
N ARG A 474 -17.00 29.16 -17.07
CA ARG A 474 -17.86 30.26 -16.61
C ARG A 474 -17.90 31.28 -17.74
N LYS A 475 -19.07 31.46 -18.35
CA LYS A 475 -19.36 32.64 -19.16
C LYS A 475 -19.26 33.84 -18.21
N TYR A 476 -18.26 34.68 -18.41
CA TYR A 476 -18.33 36.07 -17.97
C TYR A 476 -19.53 36.70 -18.69
N SER A 477 -20.61 36.98 -17.97
CA SER A 477 -21.59 37.97 -18.39
C SER A 477 -21.10 39.32 -17.90
N GLN A 478 -20.77 40.19 -18.84
CA GLN A 478 -20.67 41.63 -18.63
C GLN A 478 -21.99 42.13 -18.02
N ILE A 479 -21.91 42.75 -16.85
CA ILE A 479 -22.52 44.06 -16.52
C ILE A 479 -21.54 44.77 -15.59
#